data_AF-A0A846Q4A0-F1
#
_entry.id   AF-A0A846Q4A0-F1
#
_cell.length_a   1.000
_cell.length_b   1.000
_cell.length_c   1.000
_cell.angle_alpha   90.00
_cell.angle_beta   90.00
_cell.angle_gamma   90.00
#
_symmetry.space_group_name_H-M   'P 1'
#
loop_
_entity.id
_entity.type
_entity.pdbx_description
1 polymer ?
#
loop_
_entity_poly.entity_id
_entity_poly.type
_entity_poly.pdbx_seq_one_letter_code
_entity_poly.pdbx_strand_id
1 'polypeptide(L)'
;LERVERLLSLLGNPERSFRSILVGGTSGKGSTCVMLGSILKESGYKVGVFTKPHLWDFAERIVVDGRRISERDFVRLVERIK
;
A
#
# COMPACT_ATOMS: atom_id res chain seq x y z
N LEU A 1 6.35 -11.55 14.33
CA LEU A 1 5.43 -11.23 13.21
C LEU A 1 4.14 -12.06 13.27
N GLU A 2 4.16 -13.17 14.01
CA GLU A 2 3.07 -14.13 14.25
C GLU A 2 1.62 -13.60 14.16
N ARG A 3 1.27 -12.52 14.86
CA ARG A 3 -0.10 -11.96 14.80
C ARG A 3 -0.51 -11.52 13.40
N VAL A 4 0.40 -10.86 12.68
CA VAL A 4 0.16 -10.38 11.31
C VAL A 4 0.16 -11.56 10.34
N GLU A 5 1.06 -12.52 10.51
CA GLU A 5 1.11 -13.72 9.68
C GLU A 5 -0.18 -14.55 9.80
N ARG A 6 -0.68 -14.72 11.03
CA ARG A 6 -1.98 -15.36 11.27
C ARG A 6 -3.13 -14.62 10.59
N LEU A 7 -3.16 -13.29 10.70
CA LEU A 7 -4.18 -12.49 10.03
C LEU A 7 -4.12 -12.62 8.51
N LEU A 8 -2.93 -12.53 7.91
CA LEU A 8 -2.75 -12.68 6.45
C LEU A 8 -3.17 -14.07 5.99
N SER A 9 -2.84 -15.11 6.75
CA SER A 9 -3.28 -16.48 6.47
C SER A 9 -4.81 -16.61 6.43
N LEU A 10 -5.52 -16.01 7.40
CA LEU A 10 -7.00 -15.96 7.41
C LEU A 10 -7.60 -15.21 6.23
N LEU A 11 -6.86 -14.23 5.68
CA LEU A 11 -7.27 -13.45 4.51
C LEU A 11 -6.85 -14.10 3.17
N GLY A 12 -6.27 -15.29 3.18
CA GLY A 12 -5.82 -16.00 1.98
C GLY A 12 -4.47 -15.53 1.43
N ASN A 13 -3.62 -14.94 2.26
CA ASN A 13 -2.30 -14.40 1.92
C ASN A 13 -2.32 -13.40 0.74
N PRO A 14 -3.13 -12.32 0.81
CA PRO A 14 -3.30 -11.38 -0.28
C PRO A 14 -2.00 -10.65 -0.67
N GLU A 15 -1.04 -10.53 0.25
CA GLU A 15 0.28 -9.94 0.01
C GLU A 15 1.13 -10.71 -1.01
N ARG A 16 0.76 -11.96 -1.32
CA ARG A 16 1.44 -12.82 -2.31
C ARG A 16 0.84 -12.72 -3.71
N SER A 17 -0.27 -12.01 -3.87
CA SER A 17 -0.98 -11.90 -5.16
C SER A 17 -0.36 -10.90 -6.15
N PHE A 18 0.66 -10.16 -5.72
CA PHE A 18 1.36 -9.16 -6.53
C PHE A 18 2.86 -9.11 -6.21
N ARG A 19 3.66 -8.64 -7.17
CA ARG A 19 5.09 -8.38 -6.96
C ARG A 19 5.25 -7.13 -6.09
N SER A 20 6.17 -7.18 -5.14
CA SER A 20 6.37 -6.10 -4.16
C SER A 20 7.81 -5.60 -4.18
N ILE A 21 7.98 -4.28 -4.04
CA ILE A 21 9.27 -3.63 -3.80
C ILE A 21 9.22 -3.02 -2.40
N LEU A 22 10.09 -3.51 -1.50
CA LEU A 22 10.21 -2.98 -0.15
C LEU A 22 11.38 -1.98 -0.08
N VAL A 23 11.08 -0.71 0.18
CA VAL A 23 12.09 0.35 0.28
C VAL A 23 12.48 0.58 1.74
N GLY A 24 13.67 0.11 2.13
CA GLY A 24 14.29 0.35 3.43
C GLY A 24 15.14 1.64 3.49
N GLY A 25 15.59 2.03 4.69
CA GLY A 25 16.53 3.15 4.90
C GLY A 25 16.05 4.20 5.91
N THR A 26 16.88 5.18 6.22
CA THR A 26 16.58 6.23 7.23
C THR A 26 15.79 7.39 6.63
N SER A 27 16.17 7.83 5.43
CA SER A 27 15.58 8.98 4.73
C SER A 27 15.21 8.63 3.29
N GLY A 28 14.37 9.44 2.64
CA GLY A 28 14.05 9.30 1.21
C GLY A 28 13.08 8.18 0.82
N LYS A 29 12.81 7.20 1.69
CA LYS A 29 11.91 6.06 1.41
C LYS A 29 10.58 6.44 0.74
N GLY A 30 9.88 7.43 1.31
CA GLY A 30 8.59 7.88 0.79
C GLY A 30 8.72 8.44 -0.62
N SER A 31 9.67 9.35 -0.83
CA SER A 31 9.95 9.93 -2.15
C SER A 31 10.35 8.85 -3.17
N THR A 32 11.19 7.89 -2.78
CA THR A 32 11.58 6.76 -3.63
C THR A 32 10.37 5.91 -4.02
N CYS A 33 9.48 5.56 -3.08
CA CYS A 33 8.25 4.83 -3.38
C CYS A 33 7.35 5.57 -4.39
N VAL A 34 7.21 6.89 -4.23
CA VAL A 34 6.40 7.72 -5.14
C VAL A 34 7.04 7.79 -6.54
N MET A 35 8.35 8.02 -6.63
CA MET A 35 9.08 8.05 -7.90
C MET A 35 8.98 6.71 -8.64
N LEU A 36 9.26 5.60 -7.95
CA LEU A 36 9.11 4.26 -8.52
C LEU A 36 7.68 4.00 -8.97
N GLY A 37 6.69 4.40 -8.15
CA GLY A 37 5.29 4.25 -8.49
C GLY A 37 4.90 4.97 -9.78
N SER A 38 5.41 6.20 -9.96
CA SER A 38 5.19 6.99 -11.17
C SER A 38 5.83 6.35 -12.41
N ILE A 39 7.08 5.90 -12.30
CA ILE A 39 7.80 5.26 -13.42
C ILE A 39 7.11 3.97 -13.85
N LEU A 40 6.75 3.11 -12.89
CA LEU A 40 6.10 1.82 -13.17
C LEU A 40 4.71 2.03 -13.78
N LYS A 41 3.95 3.01 -13.27
CA LYS A 41 2.65 3.38 -13.84
C LYS A 41 2.80 3.84 -15.30
N GLU A 42 3.73 4.76 -15.58
CA GLU A 42 3.99 5.26 -16.93
C GLU A 42 4.49 4.14 -17.87
N SER A 43 5.14 3.12 -17.31
CA SER A 43 5.56 1.93 -18.04
C SER A 43 4.43 0.92 -18.30
N GLY A 44 3.17 1.27 -17.98
CA GLY A 44 1.99 0.45 -18.25
C GLY A 44 1.61 -0.57 -17.17
N TYR A 45 2.26 -0.54 -15.99
CA TYR A 45 1.90 -1.43 -14.89
C TYR A 45 0.77 -0.85 -14.05
N LYS A 46 -0.09 -1.74 -13.54
CA LYS A 46 -0.97 -1.43 -12.41
C LYS A 46 -0.16 -1.41 -11.13
N VAL A 47 -0.18 -0.29 -10.40
CA VAL A 47 0.75 -0.04 -9.30
C VAL A 47 0.03 0.45 -8.05
N GLY A 48 0.33 -0.21 -6.94
CA GLY A 48 0.01 0.27 -5.60
C GLY A 48 1.24 0.89 -4.93
N VAL A 49 1.05 2.02 -4.25
CA VAL A 49 2.07 2.68 -3.43
C VAL A 49 1.56 2.78 -2.00
N PHE A 50 2.37 2.27 -1.06
CA PHE A 50 2.13 2.41 0.38
C PHE A 50 3.25 3.20 1.05
N THR A 51 2.90 4.30 1.72
CA THR A 51 3.86 5.18 2.40
C THR A 51 3.40 5.55 3.81
N LYS A 52 4.37 5.87 4.68
CA LYS A 52 4.13 6.39 6.03
C LYS A 52 5.24 7.37 6.43
N PRO A 53 4.97 8.37 7.29
CA PRO A 53 3.63 8.77 7.79
C PRO A 53 2.77 9.42 6.70
N HIS A 54 1.52 9.74 7.03
CA HIS A 54 0.69 10.68 6.23
C HIS A 54 0.87 12.09 6.80
N LEU A 55 0.54 13.13 6.03
CA LEU A 55 0.59 14.52 6.47
C LEU A 55 -0.74 14.99 7.04
N TRP A 56 -1.84 14.76 6.32
CA TRP A 56 -3.17 15.23 6.72
C TRP A 56 -4.21 14.10 6.81
N ASP A 57 -4.22 13.20 5.84
CA ASP A 57 -5.24 12.16 5.72
C ASP A 57 -4.61 10.76 5.66
N PHE A 58 -5.19 9.79 6.39
CA PHE A 58 -4.77 8.40 6.32
C PHE A 58 -4.84 7.81 4.91
N ALA A 59 -5.81 8.25 4.09
CA ALA A 59 -5.96 7.83 2.70
C ALA A 59 -4.73 8.15 1.84
N GLU A 60 -3.88 9.11 2.24
CA GLU A 60 -2.60 9.39 1.57
C GLU A 60 -1.65 8.20 1.56
N ARG A 61 -1.79 7.29 2.53
CA ARG A 61 -0.90 6.14 2.68
C ARG A 61 -1.17 5.04 1.65
N ILE A 62 -2.32 5.02 1.00
CA ILE A 62 -2.75 3.93 0.12
C ILE A 62 -3.18 4.52 -1.21
N VAL A 63 -2.30 4.41 -2.21
CA VAL A 63 -2.53 4.94 -3.56
C VAL A 63 -2.48 3.80 -4.56
N VAL A 64 -3.49 3.68 -5.41
CA VAL A 64 -3.53 2.70 -6.52
C VAL A 64 -3.72 3.45 -7.83
N ASP A 65 -2.83 3.23 -8.78
CA ASP A 65 -2.80 3.89 -10.09
C ASP A 65 -2.85 5.44 -10.00
N GLY A 66 -2.22 5.98 -8.96
CA GLY A 66 -2.18 7.42 -8.69
C GLY A 66 -3.42 7.99 -8.02
N ARG A 67 -4.37 7.16 -7.61
CA ARG A 67 -5.58 7.58 -6.88
C ARG A 67 -5.52 7.09 -5.44
N ARG A 68 -5.78 7.99 -4.48
CA ARG A 68 -5.92 7.63 -3.07
C ARG A 68 -7.13 6.72 -2.89
N ILE A 69 -7.07 5.80 -1.93
CA ILE A 69 -8.23 5.02 -1.51
C ILE A 69 -9.36 5.97 -1.06
N SER A 70 -10.62 5.65 -1.39
CA SER A 70 -11.74 6.42 -0.86
C SER A 70 -11.99 6.07 0.61
N GLU A 71 -12.51 7.02 1.39
CA GLU A 71 -12.88 6.76 2.78
C GLU A 71 -13.86 5.59 2.90
N ARG A 72 -14.87 5.54 2.02
CA ARG A 72 -15.83 4.44 1.96
C ARG A 72 -15.17 3.08 1.73
N ASP A 73 -14.20 3.01 0.81
CA ASP A 73 -13.46 1.77 0.56
C ASP A 73 -12.59 1.39 1.74
N PHE A 74 -11.95 2.37 2.38
CA PHE A 74 -11.12 2.15 3.55
C PHE A 74 -11.93 1.57 4.71
N VAL A 75 -13.07 2.18 5.05
CA VAL A 75 -13.98 1.70 6.11
C VAL A 75 -14.44 0.28 5.81
N ARG A 76 -14.95 0.02 4.59
CA ARG A 76 -15.42 -1.31 4.19
C ARG A 76 -14.32 -2.39 4.33
N LEU A 77 -13.07 -2.06 3.97
CA LEU A 77 -11.96 -3.01 4.07
C LEU A 77 -11.54 -3.26 5.51
N VAL A 78 -11.59 -2.25 6.38
CA VAL A 78 -11.31 -2.39 7.81
C VAL A 78 -12.39 -3.26 8.48
N GLU A 79 -13.67 -3.05 8.15
CA GLU A 79 -14.78 -3.86 8.67
C GLU A 79 -14.68 -5.34 8.29
N ARG A 80 -14.12 -5.66 7.12
CA ARG A 80 -13.87 -7.05 6.70
C ARG A 80 -12.80 -7.75 7.55
N ILE A 81 -11.95 -7.00 8.25
CA ILE A 81 -10.83 -7.50 9.06
C ILE A 81 -11.20 -7.59 10.54
N LYS A 82 -12.27 -6.92 10.97
CA LYS A 82 -12.83 -7.03 12.33
C LYS A 82 -13.52 -8.38 12.52
#